data_AF-A0A9P4KCU7-F1
#
_entry.id   AF-A0A9P4KCU7-F1
#
_cell.length_a   1.000
_cell.length_b   1.000
_cell.length_c   1.000
_cell.angle_alpha   90.00
_cell.angle_beta   90.00
_cell.angle_gamma   90.00
#
_symmetry.space_group_name_H-M   'P 1'
#
loop_
_entity.id
_entity.type
_entity.pdbx_description
1 polymer ?
#
loop_
_entity_poly.entity_id
_entity_poly.type
_entity_poly.pdbx_seq_one_letter_code
_entity_poly.pdbx_strand_id
1 'polypeptide(L)'
;MPPQSSPPLETSTYPSRKRGIAQVEHDDDDDDDDDASSSPREQSPEAEDLRQAGRVPGDNKLQQLVSKMVDDQRKRHKSRKSSINIRYQTSFSNIRDSLAKLFDDYSANAAQTHDTTLTHLQTLLQRKIALETGMAHRIAVLRTKYLAHAHDLQIVAEHRARLLG
;
A
#
# COMPACT_ATOMS: atom_id res chain seq x y z
N MET A 1 -21.07 24.64 30.16
CA MET A 1 -20.46 23.81 29.11
C MET A 1 -19.70 22.68 29.79
N PRO A 2 -20.01 21.40 29.50
CA PRO A 2 -19.30 20.28 30.12
C PRO A 2 -17.96 20.03 29.39
N PRO A 3 -16.93 19.53 30.10
CA PRO A 3 -15.67 19.14 29.48
C PRO A 3 -15.82 17.82 28.72
N GLN A 4 -15.43 17.81 27.45
CA GLN A 4 -15.37 16.59 26.64
C GLN A 4 -14.18 15.73 27.10
N SER A 5 -14.49 14.55 27.62
CA SER A 5 -13.54 13.50 27.94
C SER A 5 -13.04 12.87 26.64
N SER A 6 -11.74 12.96 26.37
CA SER A 6 -11.10 12.26 25.26
C SER A 6 -10.81 10.80 25.65
N PRO A 7 -11.07 9.82 24.77
CA PRO A 7 -10.73 8.42 25.04
C PRO A 7 -9.21 8.17 24.91
N PRO A 8 -8.66 7.17 25.62
CA PRO A 8 -7.23 6.85 25.57
C PRO A 8 -6.85 6.21 24.23
N LEU A 9 -5.69 6.63 23.71
CA LEU A 9 -5.04 6.06 22.53
C LEU A 9 -4.49 4.67 22.88
N GLU A 10 -5.17 3.63 22.42
CA GLU A 10 -4.63 2.26 22.43
C GLU A 10 -3.45 2.17 21.46
N THR A 11 -2.29 1.82 22.00
CA THR A 11 -1.07 1.52 21.28
C THR A 11 -1.23 0.23 20.49
N SER A 12 -1.73 0.34 19.25
CA SER A 12 -1.76 -0.76 18.29
C SER A 12 -0.32 -1.16 17.93
N THR A 13 0.12 -2.25 18.56
CA THR A 13 1.39 -2.92 18.27
C THR A 13 1.19 -3.73 17.00
N TYR A 14 1.53 -3.15 15.86
CA TYR A 14 1.56 -3.88 14.59
C TYR A 14 2.80 -4.77 14.52
N PRO A 15 2.67 -6.08 14.26
CA PRO A 15 3.83 -6.90 13.99
C PRO A 15 4.43 -6.53 12.62
N SER A 16 5.71 -6.16 12.63
CA SER A 16 6.54 -6.06 11.43
C SER A 16 6.50 -7.39 10.65
N ARG A 17 5.73 -7.44 9.57
CA ARG A 17 5.86 -8.49 8.57
C ARG A 17 7.17 -8.27 7.82
N LYS A 18 8.17 -9.08 8.17
CA LYS A 18 9.39 -9.27 7.39
C LYS A 18 9.01 -9.58 5.94
N ARG A 19 9.49 -8.75 5.03
CA ARG A 19 9.49 -9.00 3.58
C ARG A 19 10.25 -10.31 3.32
N GLY A 20 9.54 -11.35 2.92
CA GLY A 20 10.09 -12.42 2.11
C GLY A 20 9.80 -12.10 0.65
N ILE A 21 10.73 -11.46 -0.04
CA ILE A 21 10.70 -11.37 -1.50
C ILE A 21 11.11 -12.75 -1.98
N ALA A 22 10.13 -13.63 -2.19
CA ALA A 22 10.33 -14.80 -3.02
C ALA A 22 10.47 -14.27 -4.46
N GLN A 23 11.70 -14.33 -4.98
CA GLN A 23 11.91 -14.27 -6.42
C GLN A 23 11.15 -15.47 -7.00
N VAL A 24 10.04 -15.19 -7.68
CA VAL A 24 9.43 -16.17 -8.57
C VAL A 24 10.29 -16.12 -9.82
N GLU A 25 11.29 -16.99 -9.87
CA GLU A 25 11.81 -17.50 -11.14
C GLU A 25 10.58 -18.11 -11.85
N HIS A 26 10.10 -17.42 -12.88
CA HIS A 26 9.13 -18.00 -13.79
C HIS A 26 9.99 -18.77 -14.78
N ASP A 27 10.20 -20.06 -14.48
CA ASP A 27 10.68 -21.03 -15.45
C ASP A 27 9.71 -21.01 -16.62
N ASP A 28 10.17 -20.43 -17.74
CA ASP A 28 9.59 -20.64 -19.07
C ASP A 28 9.92 -22.09 -19.47
N ASP A 29 9.38 -23.06 -18.76
CA ASP A 29 9.39 -24.45 -19.22
C ASP A 29 8.22 -24.66 -20.18
N ASP A 30 8.60 -25.13 -21.36
CA ASP A 30 7.77 -25.58 -22.47
C ASP A 30 6.75 -26.63 -22.01
N ASP A 31 5.58 -26.20 -21.53
CA ASP A 31 4.43 -27.08 -21.46
C ASP A 31 3.67 -27.03 -22.80
N ASP A 32 4.08 -27.95 -23.67
CA ASP A 32 3.20 -28.70 -24.58
C ASP A 32 2.09 -29.40 -23.76
N ASP A 33 1.28 -28.62 -23.04
CA ASP A 33 0.11 -29.12 -22.34
C ASP A 33 -1.02 -29.30 -23.34
N ASP A 34 -1.16 -30.56 -23.73
CA ASP A 34 -2.36 -31.16 -24.26
C ASP A 34 -3.59 -30.66 -23.48
N ASP A 35 -4.58 -30.30 -24.28
CA ASP A 35 -5.95 -29.93 -23.97
C ASP A 35 -6.56 -30.76 -22.82
N ALA A 36 -6.41 -30.29 -21.59
CA ALA A 36 -7.10 -30.81 -20.41
C ALA A 36 -7.93 -29.72 -19.73
N SER A 37 -8.82 -29.07 -20.49
CA SER A 37 -10.03 -28.49 -19.89
C SER A 37 -11.26 -29.06 -20.56
N SER A 38 -11.68 -30.18 -20.01
CA SER A 38 -13.01 -30.76 -20.11
C SER A 38 -14.09 -29.71 -19.84
N SER A 39 -14.58 -29.08 -20.90
CA SER A 39 -15.99 -28.71 -20.93
C SER A 39 -16.78 -30.03 -21.00
N PRO A 40 -17.79 -30.27 -20.14
CA PRO A 40 -18.67 -31.43 -20.26
C PRO A 40 -19.54 -31.23 -21.50
N ARG A 41 -18.95 -31.43 -22.67
CA ARG A 41 -19.70 -31.56 -23.91
C ARG A 41 -20.25 -32.97 -23.86
N GLU A 42 -21.54 -33.07 -23.53
CA GLU A 42 -22.35 -34.27 -23.70
C GLU A 42 -22.04 -34.90 -25.06
N GLN A 43 -21.16 -35.89 -25.06
CA GLN A 43 -20.89 -36.73 -26.21
C GLN A 43 -22.02 -37.75 -26.24
N SER A 44 -23.05 -37.42 -27.02
CA SER A 44 -23.92 -38.43 -27.61
C SER A 44 -23.04 -39.40 -28.42
N PRO A 45 -22.97 -40.70 -28.08
CA PRO A 45 -22.12 -41.64 -28.80
C PRO A 45 -22.99 -42.35 -29.83
N GLU A 46 -23.22 -41.73 -30.98
CA GLU A 46 -23.75 -42.45 -32.15
C GLU A 46 -23.42 -41.67 -33.42
N ALA A 47 -22.22 -41.88 -33.93
CA ALA A 47 -21.93 -41.66 -35.34
C ALA A 47 -21.08 -42.85 -35.81
N GLU A 48 -21.82 -43.72 -36.48
CA GLU A 48 -21.46 -45.01 -37.03
C GLU A 48 -20.11 -45.05 -37.76
N ASP A 49 -19.47 -46.19 -37.55
CA ASP A 49 -18.42 -46.75 -38.39
C ASP A 49 -18.92 -46.93 -39.83
N LEU A 50 -18.75 -45.90 -40.66
CA LEU A 50 -18.92 -45.98 -42.12
C LEU A 50 -17.56 -45.80 -42.80
N ARG A 51 -16.57 -46.61 -42.39
CA ARG A 51 -15.29 -46.75 -43.10
C ARG A 51 -15.28 -47.94 -44.05
N GLN A 52 -16.27 -48.06 -44.94
CA GLN A 52 -16.14 -48.96 -46.11
C GLN A 52 -17.19 -48.67 -47.19
N ALA A 53 -16.99 -47.60 -47.96
CA ALA A 53 -17.63 -47.49 -49.27
C ALA A 53 -16.74 -46.74 -50.26
N GLY A 54 -16.29 -47.47 -51.29
CA GLY A 54 -15.94 -46.95 -52.61
C GLY A 54 -14.90 -45.84 -52.66
N ARG A 55 -13.61 -46.20 -52.76
CA ARG A 55 -12.53 -45.28 -53.13
C ARG A 55 -12.71 -44.87 -54.60
N VAL A 56 -13.37 -43.74 -54.84
CA VAL A 56 -13.54 -43.18 -56.18
C VAL A 56 -12.22 -42.50 -56.59
N PRO A 57 -11.68 -42.71 -57.81
CA PRO A 57 -10.38 -42.17 -58.24
C PRO A 57 -10.28 -40.63 -58.36
N GLY A 58 -11.29 -39.87 -57.89
CA GLY A 58 -11.34 -38.40 -57.93
C GLY A 58 -11.16 -37.69 -56.57
N ASP A 59 -11.12 -38.42 -55.45
CA ASP A 59 -11.22 -37.86 -54.08
C ASP A 59 -9.97 -37.15 -53.54
N ASN A 60 -8.81 -37.31 -54.19
CA ASN A 60 -7.54 -36.75 -53.69
C ASN A 60 -7.54 -35.22 -53.57
N LYS A 61 -8.27 -34.52 -54.46
CA LYS A 61 -8.35 -33.04 -54.44
C LYS A 61 -9.18 -32.55 -53.25
N LEU A 62 -10.28 -33.23 -52.94
CA LEU A 62 -11.13 -32.90 -51.80
C LEU A 62 -10.38 -33.16 -50.49
N GLN A 63 -9.70 -34.30 -50.37
CA GLN A 63 -8.89 -34.62 -49.20
C GLN A 63 -7.76 -33.62 -48.97
N GLN A 64 -7.08 -33.18 -50.04
CA GLN A 64 -6.06 -32.12 -49.95
C GLN A 64 -6.63 -30.77 -49.53
N LEU A 65 -7.83 -30.41 -50.01
CA LEU A 65 -8.50 -29.18 -49.58
C LEU A 65 -8.86 -29.22 -48.10
N VAL A 66 -9.43 -30.34 -47.63
CA VAL A 66 -9.77 -30.54 -46.21
C VAL A 66 -8.52 -30.47 -45.34
N SER A 67 -7.43 -31.11 -45.74
CA SER A 67 -6.14 -31.02 -45.02
C SER A 67 -5.66 -29.57 -44.91
N LYS A 68 -5.66 -28.82 -46.03
CA LYS A 68 -5.26 -27.41 -46.03
C LYS A 68 -6.14 -26.55 -45.13
N MET A 69 -7.46 -26.76 -45.12
CA MET A 69 -8.36 -26.03 -44.23
C MET A 69 -8.06 -26.30 -42.76
N VAL A 70 -7.78 -27.55 -42.40
CA VAL A 70 -7.40 -27.92 -41.02
C VAL A 70 -6.08 -27.27 -40.63
N ASP A 71 -5.08 -27.29 -41.51
CA ASP A 71 -3.79 -26.65 -41.27
C ASP A 71 -3.92 -25.13 -41.11
N ASP A 72 -4.72 -24.48 -41.96
CA ASP A 72 -5.01 -23.04 -41.85
C ASP A 72 -5.76 -22.72 -40.57
N GLN A 73 -6.72 -23.56 -40.16
CA GLN A 73 -7.41 -23.40 -38.89
C GLN A 73 -6.45 -23.54 -37.70
N ARG A 74 -5.55 -24.52 -37.71
CA ARG A 74 -4.51 -24.70 -36.68
C ARG A 74 -3.59 -23.49 -36.60
N LYS A 75 -3.13 -22.97 -37.76
CA LYS A 75 -2.30 -21.75 -37.82
C LYS A 75 -3.02 -20.53 -37.25
N ARG A 76 -4.28 -20.31 -37.64
CA ARG A 76 -5.11 -19.21 -37.11
C ARG A 76 -5.32 -19.34 -35.61
N HIS A 77 -5.56 -20.56 -35.11
CA HIS A 77 -5.69 -20.83 -33.68
C HIS A 77 -4.41 -20.51 -32.91
N LYS A 78 -3.25 -21.01 -33.39
CA LYS A 78 -1.93 -20.73 -32.78
C LYS A 78 -1.64 -19.23 -32.74
N SER A 79 -1.89 -18.52 -33.84
CA SER A 79 -1.73 -17.06 -33.90
C SER A 79 -2.64 -16.34 -32.90
N ARG A 80 -3.91 -16.75 -32.79
CA ARG A 80 -4.86 -16.19 -31.82
C ARG A 80 -4.39 -16.43 -30.39
N LYS A 81 -4.00 -17.67 -30.03
CA LYS A 81 -3.47 -18.02 -28.70
C LYS A 81 -2.26 -17.16 -28.34
N SER A 82 -1.30 -17.05 -29.26
CA SER A 82 -0.12 -16.20 -29.07
C SER A 82 -0.49 -14.72 -28.85
N SER A 83 -1.40 -14.17 -29.66
CA SER A 83 -1.83 -12.77 -29.48
C SER A 83 -2.56 -12.52 -28.15
N ILE A 84 -3.34 -13.49 -27.66
CA ILE A 84 -4.00 -13.41 -26.35
C ILE A 84 -2.95 -13.44 -25.24
N ASN A 85 -1.97 -14.34 -25.33
CA ASN A 85 -0.92 -14.45 -24.33
C ASN A 85 -0.11 -13.15 -24.23
N ILE A 86 0.30 -12.58 -25.38
CA ILE A 86 1.03 -11.29 -25.42
C ILE A 86 0.21 -10.18 -24.76
N ARG A 87 -1.09 -10.08 -25.07
CA ARG A 87 -1.98 -9.09 -24.45
C ARG A 87 -2.11 -9.31 -22.94
N TYR A 88 -2.23 -10.55 -22.51
CA TYR A 88 -2.30 -10.89 -21.09
C TYR A 88 -1.02 -10.49 -20.36
N GLN A 89 0.16 -10.89 -20.88
CA GLN A 89 1.46 -10.53 -20.31
C GLN A 89 1.65 -9.01 -20.24
N THR A 90 1.25 -8.29 -21.29
CA THR A 90 1.31 -6.81 -21.32
C THR A 90 0.38 -6.20 -20.28
N SER A 91 -0.85 -6.71 -20.16
CA SER A 91 -1.79 -6.23 -19.14
C SER A 91 -1.28 -6.52 -17.73
N PHE A 92 -0.69 -7.69 -17.52
CA PHE A 92 -0.12 -8.10 -16.24
C PHE A 92 1.07 -7.21 -15.85
N SER A 93 2.01 -6.96 -16.78
CA SER A 93 3.15 -6.06 -16.51
C SER A 93 2.67 -4.65 -16.20
N ASN A 94 1.69 -4.13 -16.95
CA ASN A 94 1.12 -2.80 -16.71
C ASN A 94 0.47 -2.69 -15.33
N ILE A 95 -0.29 -3.70 -14.91
CA ILE A 95 -0.91 -3.73 -13.57
C ILE A 95 0.17 -3.80 -12.50
N ARG A 96 1.19 -4.64 -12.68
CA ARG A 96 2.29 -4.78 -11.74
C ARG A 96 3.05 -3.47 -11.55
N ASP A 97 3.37 -2.80 -12.64
CA ASP A 97 4.13 -1.54 -12.62
C ASP A 97 3.28 -0.39 -12.04
N SER A 98 1.98 -0.36 -12.37
CA SER A 98 1.03 0.57 -11.75
C SER A 98 0.92 0.36 -10.24
N LEU A 99 0.88 -0.89 -9.79
CA LEU A 99 0.83 -1.23 -8.37
C LEU A 99 2.13 -0.85 -7.66
N ALA A 100 3.29 -1.13 -8.26
CA ALA A 100 4.58 -0.73 -7.72
C ALA A 100 4.64 0.80 -7.54
N LYS A 101 4.26 1.56 -8.58
CA LYS A 101 4.21 3.01 -8.53
C LYS A 101 3.26 3.53 -7.44
N LEU A 102 2.09 2.92 -7.28
CA LEU A 102 1.15 3.29 -6.23
C LEU A 102 1.76 3.12 -4.83
N PHE A 103 2.50 2.04 -4.59
CA PHE A 103 3.18 1.82 -3.32
C PHE A 103 4.33 2.79 -3.09
N ASP A 104 5.11 3.09 -4.12
CA ASP A 104 6.20 4.07 -4.05
C ASP A 104 5.64 5.46 -3.72
N ASP A 105 4.61 5.90 -4.45
CA ASP A 105 3.92 7.18 -4.22
C ASP A 105 3.33 7.24 -2.80
N TYR A 106 2.68 6.16 -2.34
CA TYR A 106 2.17 6.09 -0.97
C TYR A 106 3.28 6.20 0.07
N SER A 107 4.40 5.50 -0.14
CA SER A 107 5.53 5.52 0.79
C SER A 107 6.18 6.90 0.88
N ALA A 108 6.33 7.59 -0.26
CA ALA A 108 6.86 8.94 -0.31
C ALA A 108 5.93 9.94 0.40
N ASN A 109 4.63 9.87 0.14
CA ASN A 109 3.64 10.72 0.79
C ASN A 109 3.56 10.47 2.31
N ALA A 110 3.67 9.22 2.74
CA ALA A 110 3.68 8.85 4.15
C ALA A 110 4.93 9.41 4.85
N ALA A 111 6.10 9.28 4.24
CA ALA A 111 7.35 9.84 4.74
C ALA A 111 7.27 11.37 4.87
N GLN A 112 6.80 12.06 3.84
CA GLN A 112 6.63 13.52 3.86
C GLN A 112 5.67 13.97 4.96
N THR A 113 4.55 13.26 5.13
CA THR A 113 3.58 13.56 6.19
C THR A 113 4.21 13.39 7.57
N HIS A 114 4.97 12.32 7.77
CA HIS A 114 5.67 12.06 9.03
C HIS A 114 6.74 13.13 9.33
N ASP A 115 7.51 13.56 8.33
CA ASP A 115 8.52 14.61 8.51
C ASP A 115 7.87 15.96 8.84
N THR A 116 6.72 16.25 8.25
CA THR A 116 5.93 17.44 8.54
C THR A 116 5.41 17.42 9.98
N THR A 117 4.90 16.29 10.46
CA THR A 117 4.42 16.17 11.85
C THR A 117 5.57 16.26 12.85
N LEU A 118 6.73 15.66 12.57
CA LEU A 118 7.93 15.81 13.39
C LEU A 118 8.38 17.27 13.49
N THR A 119 8.44 17.98 12.37
CA THR A 119 8.82 19.40 12.33
C THR A 119 7.83 20.25 13.12
N HIS A 120 6.54 19.95 12.99
CA HIS A 120 5.49 20.62 13.76
C HIS A 120 5.66 20.38 15.28
N LEU A 121 5.90 19.14 15.69
CA LEU A 121 6.15 18.78 17.09
C LEU A 121 7.38 19.47 17.66
N GLN A 122 8.48 19.51 16.89
CA GLN A 122 9.68 20.24 17.29
C GLN A 122 9.40 21.73 17.52
N THR A 123 8.63 22.34 16.62
CA THR A 123 8.21 23.75 16.76
C THR A 123 7.37 23.96 18.01
N LEU A 124 6.42 23.06 18.31
CA LEU A 124 5.60 23.13 19.53
C LEU A 124 6.45 22.98 20.80
N LEU A 125 7.42 22.07 20.81
CA LEU A 125 8.34 21.89 21.93
C LEU A 125 9.20 23.14 22.17
N GLN A 126 9.74 23.74 21.11
CA GLN A 126 10.49 25.00 21.21
C GLN A 126 9.63 26.12 21.79
N ARG A 127 8.37 26.26 21.32
CA ARG A 127 7.43 27.25 21.86
C ARG A 127 7.11 27.00 23.33
N LYS A 128 6.94 25.73 23.72
CA LYS A 128 6.71 25.34 25.11
C LYS A 128 7.89 25.76 25.99
N ILE A 129 9.12 25.44 25.59
CA ILE A 129 10.34 25.82 26.33
C ILE A 129 10.45 27.35 26.46
N ALA A 130 10.18 28.10 25.38
CA ALA A 130 10.19 29.56 25.42
C ALA A 130 9.15 30.13 26.39
N LEU A 131 7.96 29.52 26.45
CA LEU A 131 6.91 29.93 27.38
C LEU A 131 7.29 29.60 28.84
N GLU A 132 7.81 28.40 29.09
CA GLU A 132 8.24 27.95 30.42
C GLU A 132 9.38 28.83 30.97
N THR A 133 10.36 29.17 30.14
CA THR A 133 11.44 30.10 30.52
C THR A 133 10.90 31.50 30.81
N GLY A 134 9.96 32.00 30.00
CA GLY A 134 9.27 33.27 30.26
C GLY A 134 8.48 33.27 31.58
N MET A 135 7.77 32.17 31.89
CA MET A 135 7.06 31.99 33.15
C MET A 135 8.02 31.96 34.34
N ALA A 136 9.10 31.17 34.25
CA ALA A 136 10.12 31.07 35.29
C ALA A 136 10.75 32.44 35.61
N HIS A 137 11.07 33.21 34.56
CA HIS A 137 11.58 34.57 34.71
C HIS A 137 10.59 35.50 35.43
N ARG A 138 9.31 35.48 35.03
CA ARG A 138 8.26 36.30 35.69
C ARG A 138 8.08 35.93 37.16
N ILE A 139 8.10 34.64 37.50
CA ILE A 139 8.04 34.16 38.88
C ILE A 139 9.23 34.66 39.68
N ALA A 140 10.45 34.60 39.12
CA ALA A 140 11.65 35.10 39.77
C ALA A 140 11.55 36.61 40.06
N VAL A 141 11.11 37.41 39.08
CA VAL A 141 10.88 38.86 39.24
C VAL A 141 9.80 39.15 40.29
N LEU A 142 8.72 38.38 40.31
CA LEU A 142 7.65 38.58 41.31
C LEU A 142 8.15 38.26 42.71
N ARG A 143 8.94 37.19 42.86
CA ARG A 143 9.53 36.80 44.14
C ARG A 143 10.49 37.86 44.68
N THR A 144 11.36 38.43 43.85
CA THR A 144 12.27 39.50 44.28
C THR A 144 11.51 40.74 44.72
N LYS A 145 10.49 41.16 43.97
CA LYS A 145 9.61 42.28 44.34
C LYS A 145 8.87 42.04 45.66
N TYR A 146 8.33 40.84 45.85
CA TYR A 146 7.64 40.47 47.07
C TYR A 146 8.56 40.51 48.29
N LEU A 147 9.78 39.96 48.17
CA LEU A 147 10.77 40.00 49.25
C LEU A 147 11.19 41.42 49.61
N ALA A 148 11.41 42.29 48.62
CA ALA A 148 11.71 43.70 48.86
C ALA A 148 10.57 44.39 49.62
N HIS A 149 9.32 44.21 49.18
CA HIS A 149 8.17 44.79 49.85
C HIS A 149 7.95 44.23 51.27
N ALA A 150 8.17 42.93 51.48
CA ALA A 150 8.09 42.33 52.81
C ALA A 150 9.14 42.91 53.77
N HIS A 151 10.36 43.12 53.28
CA HIS A 151 11.43 43.77 54.04
C HIS A 151 11.09 45.24 54.37
N ASP A 152 10.55 46.01 53.43
CA ASP A 152 10.11 47.39 53.67
C ASP A 152 9.02 47.45 54.75
N LEU A 153 8.04 46.54 54.70
CA LEU A 153 7.00 46.43 55.74
C LEU A 153 7.58 46.06 57.10
N GLN A 154 8.57 45.17 57.14
CA GLN A 154 9.27 44.80 58.38
C GLN A 154 9.96 46.02 59.00
N ILE A 155 10.70 46.81 58.22
CA ILE A 155 11.35 48.04 58.69
C ILE A 155 10.32 49.01 59.28
N VAL A 156 9.20 49.23 58.58
CA VAL A 156 8.13 50.13 59.05
C VAL A 156 7.52 49.62 60.36
N ALA A 157 7.28 48.31 60.47
CA ALA A 157 6.74 47.69 61.68
C ALA A 157 7.71 47.85 62.87
N GLU A 158 9.00 47.56 62.66
CA GLU A 158 10.04 47.73 63.68
C GLU A 158 10.22 49.18 64.13
N HIS A 159 10.13 50.13 63.20
CA HIS A 159 10.18 51.56 63.50
C HIS A 159 8.96 51.98 64.35
N ARG A 160 7.76 51.53 64.00
CA ARG A 160 6.54 51.81 64.79
C ARG A 160 6.58 51.19 66.18
N ALA A 161 7.07 49.96 66.30
CA ALA A 161 7.25 49.29 67.60
C ALA A 161 8.18 50.10 68.51
N ARG A 162 9.28 50.64 67.97
CA ARG A 162 10.22 51.50 68.70
C ARG A 162 9.65 52.85 69.15
N LEU A 163 8.64 53.37 68.45
CA LEU A 163 7.98 54.63 68.84
C LEU A 163 6.92 54.45 69.93
N LEU A 164 6.41 53.23 70.13
CA LEU A 164 5.32 52.92 71.05
C LEU A 164 5.76 52.21 72.34
N GLY A 165 6.96 51.64 72.36
CA GLY A 165 7.58 51.05 73.56
C GLY A 165 8.55 52.02 74.22
#